data_AF-A0A6V7JRC9-F1
#
_entry.id   AF-A0A6V7JRC9-F1
#
_cell.length_a   1.000
_cell.length_b   1.000
_cell.length_c   1.000
_cell.angle_alpha   90.00
_cell.angle_beta   90.00
_cell.angle_gamma   90.00
#
_symmetry.space_group_name_H-M   'P 1'
#
loop_
_entity.id
_entity.type
_entity.pdbx_description
1 polymer ?
#
loop_
_entity_poly.entity_id
_entity_poly.type
_entity_poly.pdbx_seq_one_letter_code
_entity_poly.pdbx_strand_id
1 'polypeptide(L)' 'MNYGLDMSDVHLIGHSLGAHTAGYAGEKLEGKIGRITGLDPAEPYFQGMPSHLRLDWTDAQLVDVIHTDGKSIFFL' A
#
# COMPACT_ATOMS: atom_id res chain seq x y z
N MET A 1 -3.23 24.86 9.31
CA MET A 1 -3.26 24.25 10.65
C MET A 1 -2.11 23.25 10.73
N ASN A 2 -1.25 23.37 11.74
CA ASN A 2 -0.22 22.38 12.01
C ASN A 2 -0.62 21.70 13.32
N TYR A 3 -1.13 20.47 13.23
CA TYR A 3 -1.62 19.71 14.37
C TYR A 3 -0.51 18.95 15.11
N GLY A 4 0.75 19.11 14.70
CA GLY A 4 1.90 18.42 15.31
C GLY A 4 1.97 16.93 15.01
N LEU A 5 1.24 16.45 14.00
CA LEU A 5 1.32 15.06 13.54
C LEU A 5 2.55 14.89 12.63
N ASP A 6 3.48 14.03 13.05
CA ASP A 6 4.54 13.52 12.18
C ASP A 6 3.99 12.35 11.34
N MET A 7 4.31 12.32 10.04
CA MET A 7 3.85 11.22 9.17
C MET A 7 4.51 9.89 9.51
N SER A 8 5.67 9.91 10.17
CA SER A 8 6.34 8.71 10.67
C SER A 8 5.55 8.02 11.80
N ASP A 9 4.63 8.73 12.47
CA ASP A 9 3.72 8.16 13.48
C ASP A 9 2.44 7.54 12.87
N VAL A 10 2.27 7.64 11.56
CA VAL A 10 1.07 7.14 10.85
C VAL A 10 1.29 5.72 10.35
N HIS A 11 0.32 4.84 10.64
CA HIS A 11 0.23 3.49 10.10
C HIS A 11 -1.08 3.31 9.33
N LEU A 12 -0.97 3.02 8.03
CA LEU A 12 -2.11 2.69 7.18
C LEU A 12 -2.23 1.17 7.05
N ILE A 13 -3.45 0.63 7.18
CA ILE A 13 -3.75 -0.78 6.96
C ILE A 13 -4.80 -0.85 5.85
N GLY A 14 -4.47 -1.53 4.75
CA GLY A 14 -5.34 -1.63 3.59
C GLY A 14 -5.56 -3.08 3.19
N HIS A 15 -6.82 -3.48 3.05
CA HIS A 15 -7.20 -4.84 2.61
C HIS A 15 -7.66 -4.84 1.16
N SER A 16 -7.26 -5.86 0.36
CA SER A 16 -7.65 -6.00 -1.04
C SER A 16 -7.33 -4.73 -1.85
N LEU A 17 -8.32 -4.11 -2.51
CA LEU A 17 -8.16 -2.82 -3.19
C LEU A 17 -7.65 -1.71 -2.25
N GLY A 18 -8.00 -1.77 -0.97
CA GLY A 18 -7.56 -0.83 0.05
C GLY A 18 -6.04 -0.84 0.28
N ALA A 19 -5.34 -1.94 -0.02
CA ALA A 19 -3.89 -1.97 0.04
C ALA A 19 -3.28 -0.98 -0.98
N HIS A 20 -3.84 -0.91 -2.18
CA HIS A 20 -3.43 0.07 -3.19
C HIS A 20 -3.90 1.48 -2.86
N THR A 21 -5.08 1.64 -2.25
CA THR A 21 -5.50 2.95 -1.71
C THR A 21 -4.49 3.49 -0.68
N ALA A 22 -3.98 2.64 0.20
CA ALA A 22 -2.93 3.01 1.15
C ALA A 22 -1.61 3.37 0.44
N GLY A 23 -1.22 2.58 -0.58
CA GLY A 23 -0.06 2.89 -1.43
C GLY A 23 -0.16 4.26 -2.10
N TYR A 24 -1.29 4.57 -2.76
CA TYR A 24 -1.54 5.89 -3.35
C TYR A 24 -1.46 7.04 -2.33
N ALA A 25 -1.94 6.82 -1.10
CA ALA A 25 -1.79 7.82 -0.04
C ALA A 25 -0.32 8.02 0.34
N GLY A 26 0.44 6.93 0.47
CA GLY A 26 1.88 6.95 0.73
C GLY A 26 2.70 7.64 -0.36
N GLU A 27 2.44 7.32 -1.63
CA GLU A 27 3.05 7.97 -2.80
C GLU A 27 2.79 9.48 -2.79
N LYS A 28 1.54 9.91 -2.55
CA LYS A 28 1.17 11.33 -2.46
C LYS A 28 1.83 12.06 -1.29
N LEU A 29 2.23 11.32 -0.26
CA LEU A 29 2.98 11.82 0.88
C LEU A 29 4.48 11.59 0.74
N GLU A 30 4.96 11.29 -0.46
CA GLU A 30 6.37 11.11 -0.80
C GLU A 30 7.06 10.04 0.06
N GLY A 31 6.34 8.97 0.42
CA GLY A 31 6.87 7.89 1.25
C GLY A 31 7.11 8.24 2.73
N LYS A 32 6.61 9.39 3.19
CA LYS A 32 6.83 9.87 4.58
C LYS A 32 6.00 9.13 5.62
N ILE A 33 5.02 8.32 5.20
CA ILE A 33 4.22 7.48 6.10
C ILE A 33 5.14 6.50 6.84
N GLY A 34 4.95 6.35 8.15
CA GLY A 34 5.73 5.43 8.96
C GLY A 34 5.58 3.98 8.53
N ARG A 35 4.34 3.52 8.33
CA ARG A 35 4.06 2.14 7.91
C ARG A 35 2.84 1.99 7.03
N ILE A 36 2.91 1.09 6.05
CA ILE A 36 1.75 0.55 5.35
C ILE A 36 1.73 -0.97 5.51
N THR A 37 0.60 -1.52 5.96
CA THR A 37 0.34 -2.96 5.91
C THR A 37 -0.67 -3.28 4.82
N GLY A 38 -0.25 -4.03 3.81
CA GLY A 38 -1.12 -4.58 2.77
C GLY A 38 -1.66 -5.95 3.18
N LEU A 39 -2.97 -6.06 3.37
CA LEU A 39 -3.66 -7.33 3.65
C LEU A 39 -4.27 -7.84 2.35
N ASP A 40 -3.63 -8.83 1.76
CA ASP A 40 -4.03 -9.50 0.53
C ASP A 40 -4.33 -8.53 -0.63
N PRO A 41 -3.31 -7.79 -1.13
CA PRO A 41 -3.52 -6.75 -2.14
C PRO A 41 -4.19 -7.32 -3.41
N ALA A 42 -5.13 -6.58 -3.99
CA ALA A 42 -5.87 -7.04 -5.15
C ALA A 42 -4.95 -7.20 -6.39
N GLU A 43 -4.89 -8.39 -6.96
CA GLU A 43 -4.13 -8.63 -8.20
C GLU A 43 -4.69 -7.88 -9.43
N PRO A 44 -6.00 -7.94 -9.75
CA PRO A 44 -6.53 -7.46 -11.02
C PRO A 44 -6.28 -5.96 -11.18
N TYR A 45 -5.76 -5.55 -12.34
CA TYR A 45 -5.37 -4.18 -12.68
C TYR A 45 -4.12 -3.61 -11.97
N PHE A 46 -3.52 -4.32 -11.00
CA PHE A 46 -2.35 -3.83 -10.26
C PHE A 46 -1.09 -4.64 -10.51
N GLN A 47 -1.19 -5.97 -10.60
CA GLN A 47 -0.02 -6.81 -10.82
C GLN A 47 0.68 -6.47 -12.15
N GLY A 48 2.00 -6.28 -12.09
CA GLY A 48 2.82 -5.92 -13.25
C GLY A 48 2.72 -4.45 -13.67
N MET A 49 1.90 -3.63 -13.01
CA MET A 49 1.87 -2.18 -13.26
C MET A 49 3.10 -1.48 -12.65
N PRO A 50 3.47 -0.29 -13.19
CA PRO A 50 4.45 0.60 -12.57
C PRO A 50 4.17 0.85 -11.09
N SER A 51 5.22 1.12 -10.31
CA SER A 51 5.12 1.31 -8.85
C SER A 51 4.09 2.37 -8.45
N HIS A 52 4.03 3.51 -9.14
CA HIS A 52 3.07 4.61 -8.90
C HIS A 52 1.59 4.26 -9.20
N LEU A 53 1.28 3.03 -9.61
CA LEU A 53 -0.09 2.57 -9.84
C LEU A 53 -0.53 1.46 -8.89
N ARG A 54 0.31 1.08 -7.92
CA ARG A 54 0.03 -0.02 -6.99
C ARG A 54 0.68 0.27 -5.64
N LEU A 55 0.50 -0.67 -4.70
CA LEU A 55 1.26 -0.65 -3.46
C LEU A 55 2.69 -1.04 -3.81
N ASP A 56 3.65 -0.24 -3.37
CA ASP A 56 5.08 -0.45 -3.56
C ASP A 56 5.86 -0.15 -2.27
N TRP A 57 7.06 -0.70 -2.14
CA TRP A 57 7.88 -0.52 -0.94
C TRP A 57 8.31 0.93 -0.72
N THR A 58 8.24 1.79 -1.75
CA THR A 58 8.54 3.22 -1.65
C THR A 58 7.44 4.06 -0.99
N ASP A 59 6.25 3.50 -0.74
CA ASP A 59 5.08 4.27 -0.28
C ASP A 59 5.12 4.59 1.22
N ALA A 60 6.00 3.96 1.98
CA ALA A 60 6.21 4.22 3.41
C ALA A 60 7.64 3.87 3.84
N GLN A 61 8.02 4.27 5.06
CA GLN A 61 9.30 3.86 5.67
C GLN A 61 9.35 2.34 5.90
N LEU A 62 8.20 1.72 6.13
CA LEU A 62 8.03 0.27 6.16
C LEU A 62 6.76 -0.14 5.42
N VAL A 63 6.88 -1.08 4.49
CA VAL A 63 5.74 -1.74 3.87
C VAL A 63 5.80 -3.24 4.16
N ASP A 64 4.78 -3.77 4.80
CA ASP A 64 4.64 -5.19 5.08
C ASP A 64 3.35 -5.75 4.45
N VAL A 65 3.42 -6.93 3.84
CA VAL A 65 2.30 -7.51 3.09
C VAL A 65 2.04 -8.95 3.54
N ILE A 66 0.76 -9.26 3.77
CA ILE A 66 0.29 -10.62 4.07
C ILE A 66 -0.56 -11.08 2.88
N HIS A 67 -0.18 -12.16 2.21
CA HIS A 67 -0.96 -12.74 1.12
C HIS A 67 -1.75 -13.96 1.63
N THR A 68 -3.06 -13.98 1.38
CA THR A 68 -3.97 -15.06 1.79
C THR A 68 -4.72 -15.69 0.62
N ASP A 69 -4.82 -14.98 -0.51
CA ASP A 69 -5.38 -15.47 -1.77
C ASP A 69 -4.48 -15.09 -2.97
N GLY A 70 -3.18 -15.37 -2.86
CA GLY A 70 -2.18 -14.99 -3.87
C GLY A 70 -2.16 -15.84 -5.15
N LYS A 71 -3.19 -16.66 -5.41
CA LYS A 71 -3.28 -17.41 -6.67
C LYS A 71 -3.80 -16.47 -7.75
N SER A 72 -3.11 -16.44 -8.89
CA SER A 72 -3.52 -15.54 -9.96
C SER A 72 -4.90 -15.90 -10.51
N ILE A 73 -5.74 -14.87 -10.68
CA ILE A 73 -7.11 -14.99 -11.17
C ILE A 73 -7.20 -15.61 -12.57
N PHE A 74 -6.11 -15.60 -13.35
CA PHE A 74 -6.06 -16.22 -14.68
C PHE A 74 -5.97 -17.75 -14.63
N PHE A 75 -5.69 -18.33 -13.46
CA PHE A 75 -5.64 -19.77 -13.24
C PHE A 75 -6.81 -20.30 -12.40
N LEU A 76 -7.83 -19.47 -12.15
CA LEU A 76 -9.14 -19.87 -11.60
C LEU A 76 -10.07 -20.35 -12.71
#